data_AF-A0A519QJQ5-F1
#
_entry.id   AF-A0A519QJQ5-F1
#
_cell.length_a   1.000
_cell.length_b   1.000
_cell.length_c   1.000
_cell.angle_alpha   90.00
_cell.angle_beta   90.00
_cell.angle_gamma   90.00
#
_symmetry.space_group_name_H-M   'P 1'
#
loop_
_entity.id
_entity.type
_entity.pdbx_description
1 polymer ?
#
loop_
_entity_poly.entity_id
_entity_poly.type
_entity_poly.pdbx_seq_one_letter_code
_entity_poly.pdbx_strand_id
1 'polypeptide(L)'
;MKAKDALGHNQNTNQFREGDMRFSKETRTIQNIFVMRDLLRYRYQLKGMPQVSWYEEELMPAKTQEETYIVKAIVGKKRMNNQIYYKVWWEKAKKKDATW
;
A
#
# COMPACT_ATOMS: atom_id res chain seq x y z
N MET A 1 -10.29 14.82 -14.80
CA MET A 1 -10.04 14.84 -13.34
C MET A 1 -9.15 16.05 -13.06
N LYS A 2 -9.54 16.98 -12.18
CA LYS A 2 -8.69 18.15 -11.86
C LYS A 2 -7.59 17.71 -10.89
N ALA A 3 -6.37 18.21 -11.07
CA ALA A 3 -5.28 18.01 -10.12
C ALA A 3 -5.69 18.53 -8.74
N LYS A 4 -5.23 17.91 -7.66
CA LYS A 4 -5.52 18.33 -6.28
C LYS A 4 -4.26 18.87 -5.62
N ASP A 5 -4.42 19.84 -4.73
CA ASP A 5 -3.31 20.36 -3.93
C ASP A 5 -2.92 19.44 -2.78
N ALA A 6 -1.84 19.77 -2.07
CA ALA A 6 -1.33 19.01 -0.93
C ALA A 6 -2.30 18.88 0.26
N LEU A 7 -3.41 19.65 0.26
CA LEU A 7 -4.50 19.63 1.25
C LEU A 7 -5.77 18.94 0.72
N GLY A 8 -5.78 18.50 -0.54
CA GLY A 8 -6.87 17.75 -1.17
C GLY A 8 -7.91 18.61 -1.90
N HIS A 9 -7.71 19.92 -2.02
CA HIS A 9 -8.59 20.81 -2.78
C HIS A 9 -8.29 20.74 -4.27
N ASN A 10 -9.30 20.93 -5.12
CA ASN A 10 -9.12 20.94 -6.56
C ASN A 10 -8.31 22.18 -6.98
N GLN A 11 -7.24 21.97 -7.76
CA GLN A 11 -6.45 23.03 -8.36
C GLN A 11 -7.14 23.59 -9.60
N ASN A 12 -6.87 24.87 -9.86
CA ASN A 12 -7.33 25.56 -11.06
C ASN A 12 -6.50 25.19 -12.30
N THR A 13 -5.28 24.70 -12.10
CA THR A 13 -4.34 24.27 -13.15
C THR A 13 -3.97 22.80 -12.96
N ASN A 14 -3.40 22.18 -13.99
CA ASN A 14 -2.85 20.81 -13.93
C ASN A 14 -1.32 20.82 -13.66
N GLN A 15 -0.76 21.96 -13.28
CA GLN A 15 0.68 22.11 -13.04
C GLN A 15 0.97 22.04 -11.55
N PHE A 16 2.08 21.39 -11.18
CA PHE A 16 2.58 21.42 -9.81
C PHE A 16 3.00 22.85 -9.44
N ARG A 17 2.57 23.31 -8.27
CA ARG A 17 3.00 24.59 -7.70
C ARG A 17 4.24 24.40 -6.85
N GLU A 18 4.98 25.48 -6.65
CA GLU A 18 6.06 25.52 -5.67
C GLU A 18 5.50 25.16 -4.28
N GLY A 19 6.05 24.11 -3.65
CA GLY A 19 5.58 23.57 -2.38
C GLY A 19 4.58 22.40 -2.45
N ASP A 20 4.11 22.01 -3.64
CA ASP A 20 3.29 20.79 -3.76
C ASP A 20 4.13 19.53 -3.49
N MET A 21 3.48 18.51 -2.91
CA MET A 21 4.13 17.24 -2.56
C MET A 21 4.47 16.47 -3.84
N ARG A 22 5.76 16.19 -4.05
CA ARG A 22 6.24 15.38 -5.18
C ARG A 22 5.89 13.90 -5.06
N PHE A 23 5.74 13.41 -3.84
CA PHE A 23 5.42 12.01 -3.54
C PHE A 23 4.10 11.91 -2.79
N SER A 24 3.40 10.79 -2.99
CA SER A 24 2.21 10.46 -2.21
C SER A 24 2.56 10.31 -0.73
N LYS A 25 1.66 10.74 0.15
CA LYS A 25 1.74 10.47 1.60
C LYS A 25 1.33 9.04 1.95
N GLU A 26 0.62 8.37 1.04
CA GLU A 26 0.20 6.97 1.23
C GLU A 26 1.33 6.02 0.84
N THR A 27 1.77 5.22 1.82
CA THR A 27 2.67 4.10 1.57
C THR A 27 1.91 2.94 0.93
N ARG A 28 2.47 2.33 -0.11
CA ARG A 28 1.89 1.16 -0.79
C ARG A 28 2.95 0.08 -0.97
N THR A 29 2.54 -1.17 -0.76
CA THR A 29 3.41 -2.32 -1.00
C THR A 29 3.59 -2.54 -2.50
N ILE A 30 4.79 -2.94 -2.91
CA ILE A 30 5.07 -3.43 -4.26
C ILE A 30 4.39 -4.81 -4.40
N GLN A 31 3.50 -4.93 -5.37
CA GLN A 31 2.76 -6.16 -5.64
C GLN A 31 3.44 -7.03 -6.71
N ASN A 32 3.90 -6.42 -7.81
CA ASN A 32 4.58 -7.12 -8.89
C ASN A 32 5.83 -6.36 -9.33
N ILE A 33 6.84 -7.10 -9.80
CA ILE A 33 8.07 -6.57 -10.39
C ILE A 33 8.18 -7.15 -11.81
N PHE A 34 8.21 -6.27 -12.80
CA PHE A 34 8.35 -6.63 -14.21
C PHE A 34 9.79 -6.38 -14.65
N VAL A 35 10.41 -7.39 -15.23
CA VAL A 35 11.74 -7.27 -15.83
C VAL A 35 11.57 -6.92 -17.30
N MET A 36 12.04 -5.74 -17.69
CA MET A 36 12.00 -5.26 -19.07
C MET A 36 13.37 -5.39 -19.74
N ARG A 37 13.38 -5.48 -21.07
CA ARG A 37 14.60 -5.68 -21.87
C ARG A 37 15.32 -4.36 -22.19
N ASP A 38 14.65 -3.24 -22.04
CA ASP A 38 15.13 -1.87 -22.26
C ASP A 38 15.82 -1.27 -21.01
N LEU A 39 16.45 -0.11 -21.17
CA LEU A 39 17.07 0.64 -20.07
C LEU A 39 16.01 1.09 -19.05
N LEU A 40 16.38 1.08 -17.76
CA LEU A 40 15.48 0.95 -16.59
C LEU A 40 14.77 -0.42 -16.57
N ARG A 41 15.57 -1.43 -16.20
CA ARG A 41 15.22 -2.87 -16.32
C ARG A 41 14.04 -3.32 -15.48
N TYR A 42 13.67 -2.58 -14.45
CA TYR A 42 12.62 -2.99 -13.53
C TYR A 42 11.50 -1.97 -13.49
N ARG A 43 10.28 -2.48 -13.64
CA ARG A 43 9.06 -1.73 -13.34
C ARG A 43 8.34 -2.36 -12.17
N TYR A 44 7.89 -1.52 -11.26
CA TYR A 44 7.25 -1.90 -10.01
C TYR A 44 5.79 -1.53 -10.07
N GLN A 45 4.91 -2.46 -9.75
CA GLN A 45 3.49 -2.21 -9.67
C GLN A 45 3.05 -2.20 -8.21
N LEU A 46 2.39 -1.13 -7.80
CA LEU A 46 1.93 -0.93 -6.44
C LEU A 46 0.56 -1.59 -6.21
N LYS A 47 0.36 -2.11 -4.99
CA LYS A 47 -0.90 -2.73 -4.56
C LYS A 47 -2.07 -1.76 -4.72
N GLY A 48 -3.15 -2.22 -5.36
CA GLY A 48 -4.34 -1.42 -5.63
C GLY A 48 -4.25 -0.49 -6.85
N MET A 49 -3.15 -0.52 -7.61
CA MET A 49 -2.98 0.22 -8.87
C MET A 49 -2.54 -0.72 -10.01
N PRO A 50 -3.39 -1.68 -10.42
CA PRO A 50 -3.03 -2.68 -11.42
C PRO A 50 -2.80 -2.13 -12.85
N GLN A 51 -3.22 -0.90 -13.12
CA GLN A 51 -3.11 -0.26 -14.43
C GLN A 51 -1.84 0.59 -14.61
N VAL A 52 -1.01 0.73 -13.57
CA VAL A 52 0.21 1.58 -13.61
C VAL A 52 1.39 0.82 -13.05
N SER A 53 2.58 1.15 -13.55
CA SER A 53 3.86 0.69 -13.04
C SER A 53 4.87 1.83 -13.04
N TRP A 54 5.75 1.86 -12.05
CA TRP A 54 6.73 2.91 -11.81
C TRP A 54 8.15 2.37 -11.97
N TYR A 55 9.07 3.26 -12.29
CA TYR A 55 10.50 2.98 -12.18
C TYR A 55 10.99 3.13 -10.74
N GLU A 56 12.16 2.57 -10.44
CA GLU A 56 12.76 2.67 -9.11
C GLU A 56 12.96 4.13 -8.66
N GLU A 57 13.41 4.98 -9.58
CA GLU A 57 13.67 6.40 -9.36
C GLU A 57 12.40 7.23 -9.07
N GLU A 58 11.23 6.72 -9.47
CA GLU A 58 9.93 7.33 -9.22
C GLU A 58 9.34 6.91 -7.86
N LEU A 59 9.98 5.98 -7.17
CA LEU A 59 9.56 5.46 -5.88
C LEU A 59 10.47 5.97 -4.77
N MET A 60 9.86 6.21 -3.61
CA MET A 60 10.58 6.56 -2.39
C MET A 60 10.46 5.41 -1.39
N PRO A 61 11.57 4.95 -0.78
CA PRO A 61 11.52 3.93 0.26
C PRO A 61 10.55 4.30 1.38
N ALA A 62 9.71 3.34 1.79
CA ALA A 62 8.79 3.53 2.89
C ALA A 62 9.54 3.65 4.21
N LYS A 63 9.16 4.63 5.04
CA LYS A 63 9.69 4.76 6.42
C LYS A 63 9.20 3.64 7.34
N THR A 64 8.02 3.09 7.04
CA THR A 64 7.36 2.06 7.83
C THR A 64 7.11 0.86 6.92
N GLN A 65 7.55 -0.33 7.36
CA GLN A 65 7.41 -1.58 6.58
C GLN A 65 6.19 -2.40 7.01
N GLU A 66 5.27 -1.80 7.77
CA GLU A 66 4.14 -2.51 8.34
C GLU A 66 2.95 -2.51 7.38
N GLU A 67 2.45 -3.69 7.04
CA GLU A 67 1.17 -3.83 6.35
C GLU A 67 0.04 -3.84 7.38
N THR A 68 -0.89 -2.90 7.25
CA THR A 68 -2.10 -2.87 8.07
C THR A 68 -3.22 -3.66 7.40
N TYR A 69 -3.97 -4.39 8.21
CA TYR A 69 -5.07 -5.22 7.76
C TYR A 69 -6.33 -4.88 8.55
N ILE A 70 -7.47 -4.78 7.86
CA ILE A 70 -8.75 -4.57 8.53
C ILE A 70 -9.20 -5.90 9.15
N VAL A 71 -9.29 -5.91 10.47
CA VAL A 71 -9.78 -7.05 11.24
C VAL A 71 -11.28 -6.93 11.42
N LYS A 72 -12.00 -7.99 11.07
CA LYS A 72 -13.44 -8.08 11.32
C LYS A 72 -13.73 -8.40 12.77
N ALA A 73 -13.08 -9.44 13.30
CA ALA A 73 -13.19 -9.83 14.69
C ALA A 73 -12.05 -10.77 15.12
N ILE A 74 -11.80 -10.82 16.42
CA ILE A 74 -10.98 -11.88 17.03
C ILE A 74 -11.92 -13.04 17.37
N VAL A 75 -11.69 -14.21 16.76
CA VAL A 75 -12.58 -15.37 16.88
C VAL A 75 -12.05 -16.44 17.83
N GLY A 76 -10.84 -16.28 18.34
CA GLY A 76 -10.23 -17.22 19.27
C GLY A 76 -9.02 -16.63 19.98
N LYS A 77 -8.70 -17.19 21.14
CA LYS A 77 -7.53 -16.85 21.95
C LYS A 77 -6.94 -18.15 22.48
N LYS A 78 -5.64 -18.33 22.33
CA LYS A 78 -4.91 -19.47 22.93
C LYS A 78 -3.61 -19.00 23.54
N ARG A 79 -3.12 -19.71 24.55
CA ARG A 79 -1.80 -19.48 25.14
C ARG A 79 -0.92 -20.69 24.83
N MET A 80 0.21 -20.45 24.19
CA MET A 80 1.25 -21.45 23.94
C MET A 80 2.59 -20.85 24.30
N ASN A 81 3.45 -21.60 24.99
CA ASN A 81 4.80 -21.17 25.36
C ASN A 81 4.86 -19.77 25.98
N ASN A 82 3.98 -19.51 26.94
CA ASN A 82 3.84 -18.23 27.63
C ASN A 82 3.41 -17.03 26.75
N GLN A 83 3.10 -17.23 25.47
CA GLN A 83 2.66 -16.20 24.53
C GLN A 83 1.19 -16.38 24.17
N ILE A 84 0.47 -15.26 24.05
CA ILE A 84 -0.96 -15.25 23.70
C ILE A 84 -1.08 -15.07 22.19
N TYR A 85 -1.75 -16.03 21.54
CA TYR A 85 -2.09 -15.98 20.13
C TYR A 85 -3.57 -15.69 19.98
N TYR A 86 -3.91 -14.85 19.01
CA TYR A 86 -5.28 -14.47 18.69
C TYR A 86 -5.63 -14.96 17.30
N LYS A 87 -6.74 -15.70 17.20
CA LYS A 87 -7.27 -16.08 15.89
C LYS A 87 -7.99 -14.88 15.29
N VAL A 88 -7.41 -14.31 14.24
CA VAL A 88 -7.91 -13.12 13.56
C VAL A 88 -8.79 -13.51 12.38
N TRP A 89 -10.02 -12.98 12.36
CA TRP A 89 -10.89 -13.03 11.20
C TRP A 89 -10.77 -11.72 10.41
N TRP A 90 -10.24 -11.82 9.19
CA TRP A 90 -10.01 -10.70 8.29
C TRP A 90 -11.30 -10.19 7.63
N GLU A 91 -11.39 -8.88 7.42
CA GLU A 91 -12.47 -8.25 6.68
C GLU A 91 -12.53 -8.79 5.25
N LYS A 92 -13.73 -9.13 4.76
CA LYS A 92 -14.00 -9.81 3.46
C LYS A 92 -13.53 -11.27 3.33
N ALA A 93 -12.89 -11.88 4.33
CA ALA A 93 -12.61 -13.32 4.35
C ALA A 93 -13.76 -14.12 4.97
N LYS A 94 -13.89 -15.42 4.65
CA LYS A 94 -14.85 -16.29 5.37
C LYS A 94 -14.27 -16.65 6.74
N LYS A 95 -15.13 -16.84 7.75
CA LYS A 95 -14.70 -17.18 9.12
C LYS A 95 -13.84 -18.45 9.20
N LYS A 96 -14.04 -19.38 8.27
CA LYS A 96 -13.23 -20.60 8.15
C LYS A 96 -11.76 -20.34 7.76
N ASP A 97 -11.49 -19.23 7.09
CA ASP A 97 -10.16 -18.85 6.60
C ASP A 97 -9.41 -17.95 7.61
N ALA A 98 -9.89 -17.87 8.86
CA ALA A 98 -9.26 -17.11 9.93
C ALA A 98 -7.92 -17.74 10.37
N THR A 99 -6.92 -16.90 10.60
CA THR A 99 -5.53 -17.30 10.91
C THR A 99 -5.18 -17.04 12.38
N TRP A 100 -4.25 -17.82 12.95
CA TRP A 100 -3.79 -17.71 14.36
C TRP A 100 -2.55 -16.83 14.51
#